data_AF-A0A2M7PPC4-F1
#
_entry.id   AF-A0A2M7PPC4-F1
#
_cell.length_a   1.000
_cell.length_b   1.000
_cell.length_c   1.000
_cell.angle_alpha   90.00
_cell.angle_beta   90.00
_cell.angle_gamma   90.00
#
_symmetry.space_group_name_H-M   'P 1'
#
loop_
_entity.id
_entity.type
_entity.pdbx_description
1 polymer ?
#
loop_
_entity_poly.entity_id
_entity_poly.type
_entity_poly.pdbx_seq_one_letter_code
_entity_poly.pdbx_strand_id
1 'polypeptide(L)'
;MNETIRLTQYSHGAGCGCKISPKVLDTILKTGIAQDTDKNLLVGNDSRDDAAVYDLGDGTAIISTTDFFLPIVDDPFAFGKIAAVNAISDVYAMGGTPLLAIAILGWPVDKILPE
;
A
#
# COMPACT_ATOMS: atom_id res chain seq x y z
N MET A 1 -35.31 -10.18 0.84
CA MET A 1 -34.28 -11.12 0.37
C MET A 1 -32.96 -10.42 0.60
N ASN A 2 -32.07 -10.96 1.44
CA ASN A 2 -30.72 -10.39 1.56
C ASN A 2 -30.01 -10.67 0.25
N GLU A 3 -29.88 -9.65 -0.60
CA GLU A 3 -28.98 -9.75 -1.75
C GLU A 3 -27.57 -9.98 -1.24
N THR A 4 -26.91 -11.01 -1.77
CA THR A 4 -25.51 -11.28 -1.46
C THR A 4 -24.66 -10.09 -1.91
N ILE A 5 -24.06 -9.38 -0.97
CA ILE A 5 -23.16 -8.26 -1.26
C ILE A 5 -21.92 -8.81 -1.97
N ARG A 6 -21.70 -8.36 -3.20
CA ARG A 6 -20.47 -8.62 -3.97
C ARG A 6 -19.52 -7.45 -3.78
N LEU A 7 -18.38 -7.63 -3.12
CA LEU A 7 -17.48 -6.49 -2.86
C LEU A 7 -16.96 -5.81 -4.14
N THR A 8 -16.79 -6.56 -5.23
CA THR A 8 -16.30 -6.01 -6.50
C THR A 8 -17.23 -4.95 -7.09
N GLN A 9 -18.51 -4.92 -6.73
CA GLN A 9 -19.46 -3.89 -7.20
C GLN A 9 -19.12 -2.48 -6.69
N TYR A 10 -18.30 -2.38 -5.64
CA TYR A 10 -17.82 -1.11 -5.09
C TYR A 10 -16.46 -0.69 -5.68
N SER A 11 -15.89 -1.50 -6.57
CA SER A 11 -14.61 -1.26 -7.24
C SER A 11 -14.87 -0.58 -8.60
N HIS A 12 -14.79 0.75 -8.64
CA HIS A 12 -15.05 1.53 -9.86
C HIS A 12 -13.91 1.41 -10.90
N GLY A 13 -12.79 0.80 -10.52
CA GLY A 13 -11.67 0.45 -11.39
C GLY A 13 -11.09 -0.90 -10.99
N ALA A 14 -10.80 -1.77 -11.97
CA ALA A 14 -10.33 -3.12 -11.70
C ALA A 14 -8.86 -3.13 -11.22
N GLY A 15 -8.63 -3.37 -9.92
CA GLY A 15 -7.31 -3.72 -9.36
C GLY A 15 -6.18 -2.72 -9.64
N CYS A 16 -5.00 -3.21 -10.07
CA CYS A 16 -3.82 -2.40 -10.42
C CYS A 16 -4.08 -1.30 -11.47
N GLY A 17 -5.18 -1.37 -12.22
CA GLY A 17 -5.59 -0.31 -13.15
C GLY A 17 -5.98 1.02 -12.48
N CYS A 18 -6.09 1.04 -11.14
CA CYS A 18 -6.35 2.25 -10.37
C CYS A 18 -5.06 3.03 -10.01
N LYS A 19 -3.87 2.45 -10.23
CA LYS A 19 -2.61 3.11 -9.92
C LYS A 19 -2.39 4.26 -10.92
N ILE A 20 -2.08 5.45 -10.40
CA ILE A 20 -1.67 6.60 -11.23
C ILE A 20 -0.38 6.22 -11.96
N SER A 21 -0.26 6.56 -13.25
CA SER A 21 0.97 6.25 -13.99
C SER A 21 2.21 6.87 -13.32
N PRO A 22 3.38 6.22 -13.36
CA PRO A 22 4.59 6.73 -12.72
C PRO A 22 4.95 8.17 -13.12
N LYS A 23 4.76 8.52 -14.41
CA LYS A 23 5.03 9.88 -14.92
C LYS A 23 4.12 10.95 -14.32
N VAL A 24 2.85 10.60 -14.07
CA VAL A 24 1.89 11.53 -13.46
C VAL A 24 2.21 11.68 -11.97
N LEU A 25 2.51 10.58 -11.29
CA LEU A 25 2.93 10.60 -9.89
C LEU A 25 4.20 11.43 -9.69
N ASP A 26 5.22 11.24 -10.53
CA ASP A 26 6.44 12.08 -10.55
C ASP A 26 6.11 13.57 -10.61
N THR A 27 5.11 13.94 -11.41
CA THR A 27 4.72 15.34 -11.58
C THR A 27 3.99 15.88 -10.35
N ILE A 28 3.16 15.06 -9.70
CA ILE A 28 2.44 15.42 -8.47
C ILE A 28 3.41 15.56 -7.29
N LEU A 29 4.40 14.66 -7.18
CA LEU A 29 5.35 14.63 -6.07
C LEU A 29 6.51 15.62 -6.22
N LYS A 30 6.66 16.27 -7.39
CA LYS A 30 7.66 17.33 -7.57
C LYS A 30 7.36 18.50 -6.63
N THR A 31 8.18 18.66 -5.61
CA THR A 31 8.17 19.84 -4.74
C THR A 31 9.32 20.77 -5.09
N GLY A 32 9.11 22.08 -4.88
CA GLY A 32 10.19 23.08 -4.96
C GLY A 32 11.05 23.16 -3.69
N ILE A 33 10.83 22.24 -2.75
CA ILE A 33 11.55 22.19 -1.47
C ILE A 33 12.79 21.33 -1.71
N ALA A 34 13.96 21.85 -1.35
CA ALA A 34 15.17 21.05 -1.36
C ALA A 34 14.96 19.82 -0.49
N GLN A 35 15.05 18.62 -1.07
CA GLN A 35 15.01 17.39 -0.30
C GLN A 35 16.31 17.32 0.49
N ASP A 36 16.20 17.42 1.81
CA ASP A 36 17.32 17.18 2.70
C ASP A 36 17.62 15.67 2.61
N THR A 37 18.78 15.32 2.06
CA THR A 37 19.18 13.91 1.91
C THR A 37 19.69 13.41 3.25
N ASP A 38 18.81 12.78 4.03
CA ASP A 38 19.21 12.07 5.23
C ASP A 38 20.08 10.87 4.84
N LYS A 39 21.30 10.80 5.36
CA LYS A 39 22.25 9.72 5.07
C LYS A 39 21.79 8.36 5.58
N ASN A 40 20.88 8.34 6.55
CA ASN A 40 20.33 7.11 7.11
C ASN A 40 19.16 6.58 6.25
N LEU A 41 18.61 7.39 5.34
CA LEU A 41 17.60 6.93 4.40
C LEU A 41 18.30 6.23 3.22
N LEU A 42 18.39 4.90 3.30
CA LEU A 42 19.08 4.07 2.33
C LEU A 42 18.30 3.94 1.01
N VAL A 43 16.97 3.86 1.11
CA VAL A 43 16.05 3.78 -0.01
C VAL A 43 14.91 4.75 0.27
N GLY A 44 14.79 5.78 -0.55
CA GLY A 44 13.85 6.88 -0.37
C GLY A 44 12.92 7.06 -1.57
N ASN A 45 12.28 8.22 -1.64
CA ASN A 45 11.38 8.56 -2.75
C ASN A 45 12.12 8.77 -4.09
N ASP A 46 13.43 8.96 -4.04
CA ASP A 46 14.30 9.17 -5.19
C ASP A 46 14.61 7.88 -5.96
N SER A 47 14.64 6.73 -5.29
CA SER A 47 14.95 5.43 -5.91
C SER A 47 13.76 4.76 -6.60
N ARG A 48 12.52 5.23 -6.38
CA ARG A 48 11.27 4.68 -6.95
C ARG A 48 11.05 3.19 -6.64
N ASP A 49 11.50 2.77 -5.47
CA ASP A 49 11.41 1.39 -5.02
C ASP A 49 10.07 1.08 -4.34
N ASP A 50 9.80 -0.20 -4.11
CA ASP A 50 8.54 -0.69 -3.53
C ASP A 50 8.43 -0.43 -2.01
N ALA A 51 9.50 0.03 -1.35
CA ALA A 51 9.53 0.37 0.07
C ALA A 51 10.59 1.43 0.40
N ALA A 52 10.41 2.12 1.53
CA ALA A 52 11.45 2.94 2.13
C ALA A 52 12.32 2.10 3.08
N VAL A 53 13.62 2.34 3.09
CA VAL A 53 14.58 1.67 3.98
C VAL A 53 15.38 2.68 4.76
N TYR A 54 15.36 2.58 6.08
CA TYR A 54 16.04 3.50 7.00
C TYR A 54 17.00 2.76 7.93
N ASP A 55 18.27 3.14 7.93
CA ASP A 55 19.33 2.61 8.79
C ASP A 55 19.19 3.13 10.23
N LEU A 56 19.26 2.23 11.21
CA LEU A 56 19.22 2.58 12.64
C LEU A 56 20.62 2.87 13.21
N GLY A 57 21.68 2.65 12.44
CA GLY A 57 23.07 2.96 12.81
C GLY A 57 23.75 1.88 13.68
N ASP A 58 23.07 0.76 13.93
CA ASP A 58 23.57 -0.39 14.69
C ASP A 58 23.76 -1.64 13.81
N GLY A 59 23.70 -1.47 12.49
CA GLY A 59 23.74 -2.55 11.51
C GLY A 59 22.37 -3.16 11.20
N THR A 60 21.29 -2.61 11.76
CA THR A 60 19.91 -2.96 11.41
C THR A 60 19.22 -1.83 10.66
N ALA A 61 18.21 -2.18 9.85
CA ALA A 61 17.41 -1.20 9.11
C ALA A 61 15.92 -1.53 9.22
N ILE A 62 15.09 -0.49 9.15
CA ILE A 62 13.64 -0.58 9.09
C ILE A 62 13.22 -0.49 7.63
N ILE A 63 12.39 -1.44 7.19
CA ILE A 63 11.71 -1.41 5.90
C ILE A 63 10.26 -0.97 6.17
N SER A 64 9.82 0.07 5.47
CA SER A 64 8.47 0.61 5.57
C SER A 64 7.83 0.64 4.18
N THR A 65 6.72 -0.09 4.03
CA THR A 65 5.89 -0.09 2.83
C THR A 65 4.43 0.15 3.21
N THR A 66 3.65 0.63 2.25
CA THR A 66 2.20 0.72 2.34
C THR A 66 1.59 0.45 0.97
N ASP A 67 0.63 -0.49 0.90
CA ASP A 67 -0.20 -0.68 -0.29
C ASP A 67 -1.64 -0.95 0.14
N PHE A 68 -2.58 -0.44 -0.63
CA PHE A 68 -4.02 -0.67 -0.47
C PHE A 68 -4.70 -0.50 -1.82
N PHE A 69 -5.76 -1.27 -2.04
CA PHE A 69 -6.49 -1.24 -3.30
C PHE A 69 -7.96 -1.58 -3.09
N LEU A 70 -8.78 -1.29 -4.10
CA LEU A 70 -10.20 -1.61 -4.10
C LEU A 70 -10.43 -3.12 -4.20
N PRO A 71 -11.59 -3.64 -3.75
CA PRO A 71 -11.88 -5.07 -3.81
C PRO A 71 -11.71 -5.68 -5.21
N ILE A 72 -11.00 -6.81 -5.28
CA ILE A 72 -10.77 -7.59 -6.52
C ILE A 72 -11.47 -8.95 -6.52
N VAL A 73 -12.02 -9.36 -5.39
CA VAL A 73 -12.81 -10.58 -5.20
C VAL A 73 -14.05 -10.24 -4.37
N ASP A 74 -15.10 -11.03 -4.52
CA ASP A 74 -16.38 -10.76 -3.84
C ASP A 74 -16.37 -11.15 -2.36
N ASP A 75 -15.58 -12.14 -1.99
CA ASP A 75 -15.48 -12.61 -0.60
C ASP A 75 -14.62 -11.65 0.25
N PRO A 76 -15.16 -11.04 1.31
CA PRO A 76 -14.43 -10.09 2.15
C PRO A 76 -13.19 -10.67 2.82
N PHE A 77 -13.27 -11.94 3.25
CA PHE A 77 -12.17 -12.58 3.95
C PHE A 77 -11.00 -12.90 3.01
N ALA A 78 -11.29 -13.41 1.81
CA ALA A 78 -10.31 -13.60 0.75
C ALA A 78 -9.69 -12.26 0.33
N PHE A 79 -10.50 -11.21 0.16
CA PHE A 79 -9.98 -9.88 -0.17
C PHE A 79 -9.00 -9.37 0.89
N GLY A 80 -9.36 -9.45 2.17
CA GLY A 80 -8.48 -9.03 3.27
C GLY A 80 -7.15 -9.81 3.29
N LYS A 81 -7.18 -11.12 3.04
CA LYS A 81 -5.96 -11.93 2.90
C LYS A 81 -5.10 -11.49 1.72
N ILE A 82 -5.69 -11.27 0.55
CA ILE A 82 -4.94 -10.87 -0.64
C ILE A 82 -4.32 -9.48 -0.44
N ALA A 83 -5.07 -8.53 0.12
CA ALA A 83 -4.58 -7.20 0.43
C ALA A 83 -3.41 -7.22 1.42
N ALA A 84 -3.53 -8.01 2.50
CA ALA A 84 -2.46 -8.16 3.48
C ALA A 84 -1.20 -8.80 2.88
N VAL A 85 -1.35 -9.86 2.07
CA VAL A 85 -0.21 -10.53 1.41
C VAL A 85 0.48 -9.58 0.44
N ASN A 86 -0.26 -8.80 -0.33
CA ASN A 86 0.29 -7.81 -1.25
C ASN A 86 1.08 -6.73 -0.50
N ALA A 87 0.51 -6.14 0.55
CA ALA A 87 1.22 -5.10 1.33
C ALA A 87 2.47 -5.65 2.03
N ILE A 88 2.47 -6.92 2.44
CA ILE A 88 3.62 -7.56 3.09
C ILE A 88 4.69 -7.98 2.04
N SER A 89 4.32 -8.20 0.78
CA SER A 89 5.25 -8.74 -0.21
C SER A 89 6.46 -7.85 -0.47
N ASP A 90 6.32 -6.53 -0.37
CA ASP A 90 7.43 -5.61 -0.62
C ASP A 90 8.52 -5.75 0.45
N VAL A 91 8.16 -6.06 1.70
CA VAL A 91 9.13 -6.35 2.76
C VAL A 91 9.95 -7.59 2.40
N TYR A 92 9.31 -8.64 1.89
CA TYR A 92 10.01 -9.85 1.46
C TYR A 92 10.84 -9.61 0.18
N ALA A 93 10.35 -8.80 -0.76
CA ALA A 93 11.07 -8.45 -1.99
C ALA A 93 12.39 -7.71 -1.67
N MET A 94 12.38 -6.87 -0.64
CA MET A 94 13.57 -6.19 -0.10
C MET A 94 14.45 -7.08 0.79
N GLY A 95 14.11 -8.37 0.95
CA GLY A 95 14.88 -9.33 1.76
C GLY A 95 14.67 -9.17 3.28
N GLY A 96 13.67 -8.39 3.71
CA GLY A 96 13.35 -8.17 5.11
C GLY A 96 12.46 -9.26 5.72
N THR A 97 12.26 -9.16 7.04
CA THR A 97 11.30 -9.98 7.78
C THR A 97 10.23 -9.06 8.38
N PRO A 98 8.93 -9.26 8.06
CA PRO A 98 7.86 -8.44 8.61
C PRO A 98 7.79 -8.53 10.13
N LEU A 99 7.79 -7.37 10.80
CA LEU A 99 7.76 -7.27 12.27
C LEU A 99 6.38 -6.89 12.81
N LEU A 100 5.71 -5.94 12.15
CA LEU A 100 4.41 -5.41 12.53
C LEU A 100 3.63 -4.93 11.30
N ALA A 101 2.33 -4.71 11.46
CA ALA A 101 1.48 -4.12 10.43
C ALA A 101 0.38 -3.24 11.05
N ILE A 102 -0.07 -2.25 10.30
CA ILE A 102 -1.22 -1.40 10.63
C ILE A 102 -2.24 -1.54 9.50
N ALA A 103 -3.51 -1.79 9.84
CA ALA A 103 -4.57 -1.90 8.85
C ALA A 103 -5.06 -0.52 8.39
N ILE A 104 -5.18 -0.33 7.08
CA ILE A 104 -5.83 0.83 6.45
C ILE A 104 -7.12 0.32 5.80
N LEU A 105 -8.26 0.87 6.20
CA LEU A 105 -9.57 0.48 5.68
C LEU A 105 -10.40 1.71 5.32
N GLY A 106 -10.75 1.82 4.05
CA GLY A 106 -11.82 2.69 3.58
C GLY A 106 -13.11 1.90 3.42
N TRP A 107 -14.18 2.28 4.12
CA TRP A 107 -15.45 1.55 4.10
C TRP A 107 -16.64 2.49 3.77
N PRO A 108 -17.50 2.15 2.80
CA PRO A 108 -18.66 2.96 2.44
C PRO A 108 -19.82 2.67 3.40
N VAL A 109 -19.77 3.23 4.62
CA VAL A 109 -20.77 3.02 5.68
C VAL A 109 -22.20 3.42 5.28
N ASP A 110 -22.35 4.28 4.28
CA ASP A 110 -23.62 4.71 3.69
C ASP A 110 -24.23 3.65 2.75
N LYS A 111 -23.42 2.72 2.25
CA LYS A 111 -23.81 1.67 1.31
C LYS A 111 -23.81 0.28 1.93
N ILE A 112 -22.85 0.01 2.81
CA ILE A 112 -22.70 -1.26 3.51
C ILE A 112 -22.65 -0.96 5.01
N LEU A 113 -23.72 -1.32 5.71
CA LEU A 113 -23.76 -1.22 7.16
C LEU A 113 -22.68 -2.14 7.76
N PRO A 114 -22.04 -1.74 8.88
CA PRO A 114 -20.98 -2.51 9.53
C PRO A 114 -21.49 -3.74 10.32
N GLU A 115 -22.79 -4.05 10.24
CA GLU A 115 -23.50 -5.05 11.05
C GLU A 115 -24.02 -6.22 10.21
#